data_AF-A0A662TXY4-F1
#
_entry.id   AF-A0A662TXY4-F1
#
_cell.length_a   1.000
_cell.length_b   1.000
_cell.length_c   1.000
_cell.angle_alpha   90.00
_cell.angle_beta   90.00
_cell.angle_gamma   90.00
#
_symmetry.space_group_name_H-M   'P 1'
#
loop_
_entity.id
_entity.type
_entity.pdbx_description
1 polymer ?
#
loop_
_entity_poly.entity_id
_entity_poly.type
_entity_poly.pdbx_seq_one_letter_code
_entity_poly.pdbx_strand_id
1 'polypeptide(L)'
;MVCLLIYTRREARRYLVRVLILCSLVVICGSMLFVLPFYNYGGASMLILVILFFVSIYLLQPAVSKYRIWAQGASGEELVAEKLSQLPSSYQVFNDVTLPGYGANLDHVVVGPTGVFVVETKSHKGYISYEKGEWLQRKWGRRGTEYFGRIGNPSRQAEIAAQKLASYINKELKDFSKPVSVIPLLVFTNPETILHTNKSPVKVLRPNQVPIYILKHRPKEKLSLEKVARIGLVMRKTMRRGAA
;
A
#
# COMPACT_ATOMS: atom_id res chain seq x y z
N MET A 1 11.65 -2.85 -9.98
CA MET A 1 10.55 -3.22 -9.08
C MET A 1 9.27 -2.41 -9.29
N VAL A 2 9.32 -1.12 -9.66
CA VAL A 2 8.15 -0.34 -10.17
C VAL A 2 7.42 -1.07 -11.32
N CYS A 3 8.20 -1.75 -12.18
CA CYS A 3 7.65 -2.56 -13.26
C CYS A 3 6.81 -3.76 -12.77
N LEU A 4 7.13 -4.39 -11.63
CA LEU A 4 6.43 -5.59 -11.16
C LEU A 4 5.05 -5.26 -10.57
N LEU A 5 4.92 -4.13 -9.87
CA LEU A 5 3.65 -3.63 -9.33
C LEU A 5 2.74 -3.03 -10.41
N ILE A 6 3.31 -2.32 -11.40
CA ILE A 6 2.56 -1.88 -12.59
C ILE A 6 2.15 -3.09 -13.44
N TYR A 7 3.02 -4.11 -13.54
CA TYR A 7 2.75 -5.35 -14.25
C TYR A 7 1.58 -6.11 -13.61
N THR A 8 1.60 -6.33 -12.29
CA THR A 8 0.50 -7.01 -11.58
C THR A 8 -0.80 -6.20 -11.62
N ARG A 9 -0.76 -4.85 -11.53
CA ARG A 9 -1.94 -3.99 -11.75
C ARG A 9 -2.52 -4.13 -13.15
N ARG A 10 -1.68 -4.09 -14.19
CA ARG A 10 -2.10 -4.23 -15.60
C ARG A 10 -2.56 -5.65 -15.90
N GLU A 11 -1.95 -6.66 -15.32
CA GLU A 11 -2.26 -8.06 -15.57
C GLU A 11 -3.53 -8.50 -14.84
N ALA A 12 -3.74 -8.06 -13.59
CA ALA A 12 -5.00 -8.27 -12.87
C ALA A 12 -6.17 -7.49 -13.50
N ARG A 13 -5.95 -6.26 -13.98
CA ARG A 13 -6.98 -5.53 -14.76
C ARG A 13 -7.26 -6.23 -16.09
N ARG A 14 -6.24 -6.71 -16.78
CA ARG A 14 -6.40 -7.54 -17.99
C ARG A 14 -7.13 -8.85 -17.67
N TYR A 15 -6.88 -9.47 -16.53
CA TYR A 15 -7.54 -10.69 -16.09
C TYR A 15 -9.03 -10.44 -15.80
N LEU A 16 -9.35 -9.38 -15.05
CA LEU A 16 -10.73 -8.98 -14.77
C LEU A 16 -11.48 -8.63 -16.06
N VAL A 17 -10.87 -7.86 -16.96
CA VAL A 17 -11.45 -7.53 -18.26
C VAL A 17 -11.61 -8.78 -19.13
N ARG A 18 -10.63 -9.69 -19.13
CA ARG A 18 -10.73 -10.99 -19.84
C ARG A 18 -11.85 -11.85 -19.29
N VAL A 19 -12.03 -11.91 -17.96
CA VAL A 19 -13.12 -12.65 -17.32
C VAL A 19 -14.46 -12.05 -17.71
N LEU A 20 -14.59 -10.72 -17.66
CA LEU A 20 -15.82 -10.03 -18.10
C LEU A 20 -16.10 -10.27 -19.59
N ILE A 21 -15.09 -10.19 -20.46
CA ILE A 21 -15.21 -10.50 -21.89
C ILE A 21 -15.59 -11.97 -22.08
N LEU A 22 -14.98 -12.92 -21.36
CA LEU A 22 -15.31 -14.33 -21.45
C LEU A 22 -16.76 -14.60 -21.01
N CYS A 23 -17.20 -14.01 -19.90
CA CYS A 23 -18.59 -14.10 -19.45
C CYS A 23 -19.55 -13.51 -20.49
N SER A 24 -19.19 -12.37 -21.10
CA SER A 24 -19.97 -11.75 -22.17
C SER A 24 -20.04 -12.65 -23.41
N LEU A 25 -18.91 -13.24 -23.81
CA LEU A 25 -18.82 -14.16 -24.95
C LEU A 25 -19.55 -15.47 -24.68
N VAL A 26 -19.53 -16.00 -23.47
CA VAL A 26 -20.31 -17.19 -23.09
C VAL A 26 -21.81 -16.91 -23.17
N VAL A 27 -22.25 -15.72 -22.74
CA VAL A 27 -23.65 -15.31 -22.88
C VAL A 27 -24.02 -15.10 -24.36
N ILE A 28 -23.16 -14.46 -25.16
CA ILE A 28 -23.40 -14.22 -26.59
C ILE A 28 -23.40 -15.54 -27.38
N CYS A 29 -22.37 -16.38 -27.23
CA CYS A 29 -22.29 -17.68 -27.89
C CYS A 29 -23.40 -18.62 -27.41
N GLY A 30 -23.72 -18.62 -26.12
CA GLY A 30 -24.86 -19.34 -25.55
C GLY A 30 -26.17 -18.88 -26.19
N SER A 31 -26.36 -17.57 -26.39
CA SER A 31 -27.54 -17.06 -27.08
C SER A 31 -27.57 -17.45 -28.57
N MET A 32 -26.44 -17.40 -29.29
CA MET A 32 -26.37 -17.73 -30.71
C MET A 32 -26.57 -19.24 -31.00
N LEU A 33 -25.98 -20.12 -30.17
CA LEU A 33 -26.15 -21.57 -30.26
C LEU A 33 -27.59 -22.02 -29.96
N PHE A 34 -28.36 -21.22 -29.21
CA PHE A 34 -29.76 -21.51 -28.87
C PHE A 34 -30.78 -20.91 -29.86
N VAL A 35 -30.43 -19.83 -30.57
CA VAL A 35 -31.27 -19.23 -31.61
C VAL A 35 -31.40 -20.15 -32.84
N LEU A 36 -30.44 -21.05 -33.07
CA LEU A 36 -30.38 -21.91 -34.26
C LEU A 36 -31.29 -23.16 -34.21
N PRO A 37 -31.57 -23.84 -33.07
CA PRO A 37 -32.39 -25.07 -33.08
C PRO A 37 -33.77 -24.97 -32.41
N PHE A 38 -34.13 -23.86 -31.74
CA PHE A 38 -35.33 -23.84 -30.87
C PHE A 38 -36.19 -22.56 -31.01
N TYR A 39 -36.91 -22.44 -32.13
CA TYR A 39 -37.91 -21.38 -32.33
C TYR A 39 -39.14 -21.47 -31.40
N ASN A 40 -39.32 -22.56 -30.63
CA ASN A 40 -40.53 -22.84 -29.83
C ASN A 40 -40.41 -22.66 -28.30
N TYR A 41 -39.23 -22.30 -27.75
CA TYR A 41 -39.04 -22.04 -26.29
C TYR A 41 -38.51 -20.63 -25.98
N GLY A 42 -38.63 -19.71 -26.95
CA GLY A 42 -37.79 -18.51 -27.13
C GLY A 42 -37.84 -17.38 -26.10
N GLY A 43 -38.57 -17.50 -24.99
CA GLY A 43 -38.65 -16.46 -23.96
C GLY A 43 -37.95 -16.82 -22.64
N ALA A 44 -38.23 -18.01 -22.10
CA ALA A 44 -37.81 -18.37 -20.74
C ALA A 44 -36.29 -18.62 -20.64
N SER A 45 -35.68 -19.22 -21.67
CA SER A 45 -34.23 -19.43 -21.73
C SER A 45 -33.46 -18.11 -21.84
N MET A 46 -33.98 -17.15 -22.62
CA MET A 46 -33.41 -15.80 -22.73
C MET A 46 -33.47 -15.07 -21.39
N LEU A 47 -34.59 -15.19 -20.67
CA LEU A 47 -34.75 -14.63 -19.33
C LEU A 47 -33.74 -15.24 -18.34
N ILE A 48 -33.52 -16.55 -18.38
CA ILE A 48 -32.53 -17.23 -17.54
C ILE A 48 -31.11 -16.71 -17.82
N LEU A 49 -30.72 -16.55 -19.09
CA LEU A 49 -29.40 -16.01 -19.44
C LEU A 49 -29.21 -14.57 -18.96
N VAL A 50 -30.25 -13.74 -19.08
CA VAL A 50 -30.23 -12.36 -18.56
C VAL A 50 -30.10 -12.37 -17.03
N ILE A 51 -30.83 -13.23 -16.33
CA ILE A 51 -30.72 -13.39 -14.88
C ILE A 51 -29.31 -13.84 -14.50
N LEU A 52 -28.76 -14.87 -15.15
CA LEU A 52 -27.40 -15.36 -14.90
C LEU A 52 -26.34 -14.29 -15.16
N PHE A 53 -26.53 -13.44 -16.18
CA PHE A 53 -25.66 -12.30 -16.43
C PHE A 53 -25.67 -11.30 -15.28
N PHE A 54 -26.84 -10.85 -14.82
CA PHE A 54 -26.93 -9.90 -13.70
C PHE A 54 -26.46 -10.51 -12.38
N VAL A 55 -26.74 -11.80 -12.12
CA VAL A 55 -26.20 -12.54 -10.98
C VAL A 55 -24.67 -12.58 -11.04
N SER A 56 -24.08 -12.84 -12.21
CA SER A 56 -22.62 -12.86 -12.37
C SER A 56 -21.99 -11.50 -12.06
N ILE A 57 -22.60 -10.39 -12.51
CA ILE A 57 -22.13 -9.03 -12.19
C ILE A 57 -22.22 -8.78 -10.68
N TYR A 58 -23.33 -9.16 -10.05
CA TYR A 58 -23.53 -8.99 -8.61
C TYR A 58 -22.46 -9.74 -7.80
N LEU A 59 -22.16 -10.99 -8.17
CA LEU A 59 -21.13 -11.80 -7.52
C LEU A 59 -19.71 -11.24 -7.70
N LEU A 60 -19.44 -10.49 -8.76
CA LEU A 60 -18.12 -9.87 -9.02
C LEU A 60 -17.89 -8.56 -8.24
N GLN A 61 -18.92 -7.87 -7.74
CA GLN A 61 -18.76 -6.57 -7.07
C GLN A 61 -17.80 -6.56 -5.87
N PRO A 62 -17.79 -7.57 -4.98
CA PRO A 62 -16.85 -7.61 -3.86
C PRO A 62 -15.40 -7.70 -4.32
N ALA A 63 -15.11 -8.50 -5.36
CA ALA A 63 -13.77 -8.66 -5.92
C ALA A 63 -13.28 -7.35 -6.55
N VAL A 64 -14.14 -6.66 -7.32
CA VAL A 64 -13.82 -5.34 -7.90
C VAL A 64 -13.55 -4.31 -6.80
N SER A 65 -14.34 -4.31 -5.73
CA SER A 65 -14.16 -3.38 -4.61
C SER A 65 -12.85 -3.61 -3.86
N LYS A 66 -12.50 -4.88 -3.57
CA LYS A 66 -11.21 -5.25 -2.98
C LYS A 66 -10.04 -4.82 -3.87
N TYR A 67 -10.13 -5.06 -5.17
CA TYR A 67 -9.12 -4.63 -6.13
C TYR A 67 -8.91 -3.12 -6.12
N ARG A 68 -10.00 -2.32 -6.09
CA ARG A 68 -9.89 -0.86 -6.03
C ARG A 68 -9.18 -0.37 -4.77
N ILE A 69 -9.44 -0.98 -3.62
CA ILE A 69 -8.77 -0.64 -2.35
C ILE A 69 -7.28 -0.97 -2.43
N TRP A 70 -6.94 -2.18 -2.89
CA TRP A 70 -5.55 -2.61 -3.06
C TRP A 70 -4.81 -1.69 -4.05
N ALA A 71 -5.41 -1.44 -5.21
CA ALA A 71 -4.84 -0.54 -6.21
C ALA A 71 -4.63 0.85 -5.61
N GLN A 72 -5.58 1.38 -4.86
CA GLN A 72 -5.43 2.69 -4.21
C GLN A 72 -4.25 2.70 -3.22
N GLY A 73 -4.05 1.64 -2.43
CA GLY A 73 -2.88 1.47 -1.57
C GLY A 73 -1.56 1.53 -2.35
N ALA A 74 -1.42 0.68 -3.36
CA ALA A 74 -0.22 0.62 -4.21
C ALA A 74 0.09 1.95 -4.91
N SER A 75 -0.94 2.69 -5.34
CA SER A 75 -0.75 4.04 -5.91
C SER A 75 -0.20 5.04 -4.89
N GLY A 76 -0.60 4.88 -3.63
CA GLY A 76 -0.09 5.69 -2.53
C GLY A 76 1.38 5.42 -2.26
N GLU A 77 1.77 4.15 -2.21
CA GLU A 77 3.17 3.74 -2.03
C GLU A 77 4.04 4.23 -3.19
N GLU A 78 3.56 4.12 -4.44
CA GLU A 78 4.26 4.65 -5.62
C GLU A 78 4.47 6.16 -5.53
N LEU A 79 3.44 6.92 -5.12
CA LEU A 79 3.54 8.36 -4.92
C LEU A 79 4.57 8.72 -3.84
N VAL A 80 4.61 7.98 -2.73
CA VAL A 80 5.61 8.22 -1.67
C VAL A 80 7.02 7.88 -2.16
N ALA A 81 7.19 6.76 -2.87
CA ALA A 81 8.47 6.38 -3.48
C ALA A 81 8.97 7.46 -4.46
N GLU A 82 8.09 8.04 -5.26
CA GLU A 82 8.42 9.16 -6.17
C GLU A 82 8.95 10.36 -5.37
N LYS A 83 8.28 10.77 -4.29
CA LYS A 83 8.75 11.89 -3.45
C LYS A 83 10.07 11.57 -2.76
N LEU A 84 10.26 10.34 -2.28
CA LEU A 84 11.51 9.92 -1.66
C LEU A 84 12.68 9.86 -2.65
N SER A 85 12.43 9.60 -3.93
CA SER A 85 13.47 9.61 -4.97
C SER A 85 14.13 10.98 -5.19
N GLN A 86 13.51 12.05 -4.68
CA GLN A 86 14.02 13.42 -4.73
C GLN A 86 15.04 13.71 -3.61
N LEU A 87 15.26 12.77 -2.69
CA LEU A 87 16.28 12.92 -1.66
C LEU A 87 17.69 12.96 -2.29
N PRO A 88 18.65 13.71 -1.70
CA PRO A 88 20.03 13.78 -2.19
C PRO A 88 20.70 12.40 -2.20
N SER A 89 21.77 12.26 -3.00
CA SER A 89 22.54 11.02 -3.14
C SER A 89 23.19 10.49 -1.85
N SER A 90 23.28 11.32 -0.80
CA SER A 90 23.68 10.90 0.54
C SER A 90 22.63 10.02 1.25
N TYR A 91 21.42 9.96 0.71
CA TYR A 91 20.33 9.09 1.16
C TYR A 91 20.16 7.90 0.23
N GLN A 92 19.80 6.76 0.81
CA GLN A 92 19.44 5.54 0.10
C GLN A 92 18.01 5.18 0.44
N VAL A 93 17.19 4.93 -0.59
CA VAL A 93 15.77 4.59 -0.45
C VAL A 93 15.56 3.15 -0.90
N PHE A 94 14.90 2.36 -0.06
CA PHE A 94 14.55 0.97 -0.33
C PHE A 94 13.03 0.84 -0.20
N ASN A 95 12.36 0.41 -1.26
CA ASN A 95 10.91 0.25 -1.29
C ASN A 95 10.55 -1.24 -1.23
N ASP A 96 9.41 -1.56 -0.60
CA ASP A 96 8.86 -2.93 -0.51
C ASP A 96 9.88 -3.92 0.08
N VAL A 97 10.32 -3.63 1.31
CA VAL A 97 11.34 -4.41 2.01
C VAL A 97 10.69 -5.47 2.88
N THR A 98 10.88 -6.73 2.48
CA THR A 98 10.54 -7.88 3.34
C THR A 98 11.73 -8.26 4.23
N LEU A 99 11.52 -8.26 5.56
CA LEU A 99 12.55 -8.65 6.53
C LEU A 99 12.50 -10.17 6.81
N PRO A 100 13.54 -10.95 6.44
CA PRO A 100 13.58 -12.39 6.64
C PRO A 100 13.49 -12.76 8.13
N GLY A 101 12.59 -13.67 8.47
CA GLY A 101 12.38 -14.14 9.86
C GLY A 101 11.60 -13.16 10.76
N TYR A 102 11.19 -12.00 10.26
CA TYR A 102 10.40 -11.02 11.01
C TYR A 102 8.95 -10.87 10.51
N GLY A 103 8.63 -11.49 9.36
CA GLY A 103 7.29 -11.45 8.75
C GLY A 103 6.76 -10.04 8.56
N ALA A 104 7.65 -9.08 8.30
CA ALA A 104 7.31 -7.67 8.14
C ALA A 104 7.63 -7.26 6.71
N ASN A 105 6.61 -6.71 6.04
CA ASN A 105 6.81 -5.92 4.83
C ASN A 105 6.84 -4.44 5.23
N LEU A 106 7.82 -3.70 4.73
CA LEU A 106 8.00 -2.27 4.97
C LEU A 106 7.82 -1.54 3.65
N ASP A 107 6.85 -0.62 3.57
CA ASP A 107 6.57 0.10 2.32
C ASP A 107 7.80 0.86 1.84
N HIS A 108 8.44 1.64 2.73
CA HIS A 108 9.69 2.34 2.43
C HIS A 108 10.64 2.40 3.62
N VAL A 109 11.93 2.24 3.34
CA VAL A 109 13.04 2.46 4.25
C VAL A 109 13.97 3.51 3.65
N VAL A 110 14.30 4.54 4.44
CA VAL A 110 15.25 5.57 4.06
C VAL A 110 16.43 5.55 5.01
N VAL A 111 17.64 5.52 4.46
CA VAL A 111 18.90 5.52 5.22
C VAL A 111 19.72 6.72 4.77
N GLY A 112 20.05 7.63 5.68
CA GLY A 112 20.92 8.77 5.36
C GLY A 112 21.50 9.46 6.58
N PRO A 113 22.22 10.59 6.40
CA PRO A 113 22.96 11.23 7.48
C PRO A 113 22.09 11.69 8.66
N THR A 114 20.81 11.99 8.40
CA THR A 114 19.86 12.40 9.44
C THR A 114 19.22 11.23 10.17
N GLY A 115 19.42 9.98 9.74
CA GLY A 115 18.91 8.79 10.45
C GLY A 115 18.42 7.69 9.52
N VAL A 116 17.80 6.68 10.12
CA VAL A 116 17.06 5.62 9.43
C VAL A 116 15.58 5.81 9.67
N PHE A 117 14.78 5.78 8.62
CA PHE A 117 13.34 6.02 8.67
C PHE A 117 12.61 4.83 8.05
N VAL A 118 11.48 4.45 8.65
CA VAL A 118 10.47 3.60 8.02
C VAL A 118 9.27 4.48 7.73
N VAL A 119 8.78 4.43 6.50
CA VAL A 119 7.63 5.21 6.04
C VAL A 119 6.49 4.25 5.76
N GLU A 120 5.47 4.28 6.61
CA GLU A 120 4.23 3.53 6.44
C GLU A 120 3.23 4.38 5.65
N THR A 121 2.62 3.81 4.60
CA THR A 121 1.74 4.52 3.69
C THR A 121 0.28 4.09 3.86
N LYS A 122 -0.62 5.06 4.06
CA LYS A 122 -2.07 4.85 4.13
C LYS A 122 -2.79 5.74 3.11
N SER A 123 -3.80 5.20 2.44
CA SER A 123 -4.59 5.93 1.44
C SER A 123 -6.07 6.11 1.82
N HIS A 124 -6.37 6.18 3.12
CA HIS A 124 -7.74 6.39 3.62
C HIS A 124 -8.29 7.76 3.21
N LYS A 125 -9.55 7.81 2.75
CA LYS A 125 -10.28 9.06 2.46
C LYS A 125 -11.08 9.57 3.67
N GLY A 126 -11.50 10.83 3.64
CA GLY A 126 -12.36 11.43 4.66
C GLY A 126 -11.58 11.98 5.85
N TYR A 127 -12.28 12.25 6.95
CA TYR A 127 -11.68 12.82 8.16
C TYR A 127 -11.05 11.71 8.96
N ILE A 128 -9.76 11.84 9.23
CA ILE A 128 -8.98 10.91 10.03
C ILE A 128 -8.48 11.65 11.26
N SER A 129 -8.85 11.16 12.44
CA SER A 129 -8.40 11.73 13.71
C SER A 129 -7.70 10.69 14.58
N TYR A 130 -6.85 11.18 15.47
CA TYR A 130 -6.26 10.39 16.55
C TYR A 130 -6.65 10.99 17.89
N GLU A 131 -7.48 10.28 18.64
CA GLU A 131 -8.08 10.75 19.89
C GLU A 131 -8.11 9.62 20.92
N LYS A 132 -7.68 9.92 22.16
CA LYS A 132 -7.71 8.97 23.29
C LYS A 132 -7.08 7.60 22.99
N GLY A 133 -6.03 7.55 22.18
CA GLY A 133 -5.34 6.30 21.81
C GLY A 133 -5.92 5.59 20.58
N GLU A 134 -6.98 6.13 19.97
CA GLU A 134 -7.70 5.49 18.87
C GLU A 134 -7.60 6.29 17.58
N TRP A 135 -7.57 5.56 16.46
CA TRP A 135 -7.66 6.14 15.12
C TRP A 135 -9.07 5.98 14.56
N LEU A 136 -9.69 7.12 14.28
CA LEU A 136 -11.07 7.20 13.83
C LEU A 136 -11.12 7.70 12.38
N GLN A 137 -12.09 7.19 11.63
CA GLN A 137 -12.42 7.64 10.28
C GLN A 137 -13.88 8.02 10.20
N ARG A 138 -14.13 9.19 9.60
CA ARG A 138 -15.45 9.65 9.19
C ARG A 138 -15.45 9.94 7.69
N LYS A 139 -16.32 9.29 6.92
CA LYS A 139 -16.40 9.46 5.45
C LYS A 139 -17.84 9.33 4.95
N TRP A 140 -18.10 9.90 3.78
CA TRP A 140 -19.41 9.81 3.13
C TRP A 140 -19.38 8.78 1.99
N GLY A 141 -20.43 7.96 1.96
CA GLY A 141 -20.73 7.05 0.86
C GLY A 141 -21.29 7.78 -0.35
N ARG A 142 -21.43 7.06 -1.46
CA ARG A 142 -21.97 7.62 -2.72
C ARG A 142 -23.40 8.15 -2.58
N ARG A 143 -24.18 7.62 -1.64
CA ARG A 143 -25.57 8.02 -1.35
C ARG A 143 -25.67 9.05 -0.21
N GLY A 144 -24.55 9.67 0.18
CA GLY A 144 -24.52 10.61 1.31
C GLY A 144 -24.56 9.97 2.70
N THR A 145 -24.67 8.64 2.79
CA THR A 145 -24.59 7.92 4.08
C THR A 145 -23.25 8.18 4.75
N GLU A 146 -23.29 8.64 5.99
CA GLU A 146 -22.10 8.80 6.82
C GLU A 146 -21.63 7.44 7.34
N TYR A 147 -20.33 7.19 7.23
CA TYR A 147 -19.65 6.05 7.82
C TYR A 147 -18.66 6.56 8.84
N PHE A 148 -18.83 6.12 10.09
CA PHE A 148 -17.93 6.38 11.20
C PHE A 148 -17.41 5.06 11.76
N GLY A 149 -16.10 4.97 12.00
CA GLY A 149 -15.51 3.76 12.56
C GLY A 149 -14.00 3.86 12.77
N ARG A 150 -13.42 2.77 13.28
CA ARG A 150 -11.97 2.65 13.54
C ARG A 150 -11.23 2.16 12.30
N ILE A 151 -10.01 2.64 12.08
CA ILE A 151 -9.13 2.21 10.97
C ILE A 151 -7.99 1.27 11.41
N GLY A 152 -8.11 0.68 12.59
CA GLY A 152 -7.01 -0.01 13.25
C GLY A 152 -6.05 0.96 13.93
N ASN A 153 -4.79 0.56 14.12
CA ASN A 153 -3.77 1.40 14.77
C ASN A 153 -2.55 1.58 13.86
N PRO A 154 -2.62 2.48 12.87
CA PRO A 154 -1.52 2.70 11.93
C PRO A 154 -0.25 3.25 12.60
N SER A 155 -0.34 4.03 13.68
CA SER A 155 0.86 4.45 14.42
C SER A 155 1.59 3.25 15.04
N ARG A 156 0.87 2.32 15.67
CA ARG A 156 1.46 1.11 16.22
C ARG A 156 2.07 0.21 15.13
N GLN A 157 1.45 0.15 13.95
CA GLN A 157 2.02 -0.57 12.80
C GLN A 157 3.37 0.02 12.40
N ALA A 158 3.44 1.35 12.23
CA ALA A 158 4.69 2.04 11.90
C ALA A 158 5.77 1.86 12.99
N GLU A 159 5.40 1.94 14.27
CA GLU A 159 6.32 1.70 15.40
C GLU A 159 6.88 0.27 15.40
N ILE A 160 6.02 -0.73 15.24
CA ILE A 160 6.44 -2.14 15.17
C ILE A 160 7.37 -2.35 13.97
N ALA A 161 7.04 -1.76 12.82
CA ALA A 161 7.85 -1.83 11.61
C ALA A 161 9.26 -1.24 11.85
N ALA A 162 9.34 -0.07 12.48
CA ALA A 162 10.60 0.56 12.87
C ALA A 162 11.40 -0.30 13.88
N GLN A 163 10.73 -0.84 14.90
CA GLN A 163 11.36 -1.72 15.90
C GLN A 163 11.94 -2.98 15.26
N LYS A 164 11.18 -3.65 14.39
CA LYS A 164 11.63 -4.85 13.66
C LYS A 164 12.83 -4.54 12.78
N LEU A 165 12.82 -3.42 12.05
CA LEU A 165 13.96 -3.01 11.24
C LEU A 165 15.19 -2.69 12.11
N ALA A 166 15.01 -1.98 13.22
CA ALA A 166 16.10 -1.68 14.15
C ALA A 166 16.72 -2.97 14.70
N SER A 167 15.90 -3.91 15.17
CA SER A 167 16.38 -5.22 15.64
C SER A 167 17.13 -5.98 14.54
N TYR A 168 16.63 -5.95 13.31
CA TYR A 168 17.27 -6.61 12.17
C TYR A 168 18.64 -6.01 11.84
N ILE A 169 18.72 -4.67 11.68
CA ILE A 169 19.98 -3.98 11.37
C ILE A 169 21.01 -4.21 12.47
N ASN A 170 20.63 -4.09 13.74
CA ASN A 170 21.55 -4.27 14.87
C ASN A 170 21.99 -5.72 15.05
N LYS A 171 21.20 -6.70 14.59
CA LYS A 171 21.60 -8.11 14.55
C LYS A 171 22.66 -8.37 13.47
N GLU A 172 22.53 -7.75 12.30
CA GLU A 172 23.47 -7.90 11.18
C GLU A 172 24.75 -7.07 11.37
N LEU A 173 24.69 -5.93 12.06
CA LEU A 173 25.79 -4.98 12.27
C LEU A 173 26.15 -4.87 13.76
N LYS A 174 26.69 -5.96 14.32
CA LYS A 174 27.03 -6.07 15.76
C LYS A 174 28.22 -5.22 16.20
N ASP A 175 29.03 -4.76 15.26
CA ASP A 175 30.27 -4.03 15.50
C ASP A 175 30.07 -2.52 15.64
N PHE A 176 28.83 -2.02 15.52
CA PHE A 176 28.53 -0.64 15.85
C PHE A 176 28.50 -0.43 17.36
N SER A 177 29.33 0.50 17.84
CA SER A 177 29.42 0.90 19.25
C SER A 177 28.08 1.38 19.84
N LYS A 178 27.19 1.91 19.00
CA LYS A 178 25.83 2.32 19.38
C LYS A 178 24.78 1.70 18.45
N PRO A 179 23.67 1.19 19.01
CA PRO A 179 22.60 0.62 18.21
C PRO A 179 21.97 1.68 17.30
N VAL A 180 21.64 1.26 16.09
CA VAL A 180 20.88 2.06 15.13
C VAL A 180 19.43 2.11 15.58
N SER A 181 18.92 3.31 15.82
CA SER A 181 17.49 3.54 15.99
C SER A 181 16.84 3.82 14.64
N VAL A 182 15.55 3.49 14.53
CA VAL A 182 14.74 3.68 13.33
C VAL A 182 13.54 4.55 13.69
N ILE A 183 13.27 5.56 12.88
CA ILE A 183 12.22 6.55 13.11
C ILE A 183 10.99 6.15 12.29
N PRO A 184 9.83 5.87 12.92
CA PRO A 184 8.60 5.61 12.19
C PRO A 184 8.01 6.92 11.67
N LEU A 185 7.55 6.92 10.42
CA LEU A 185 6.76 7.97 9.79
C LEU A 185 5.47 7.36 9.25
N LEU A 186 4.36 8.08 9.38
CA LEU A 186 3.06 7.66 8.87
C LEU A 186 2.57 8.66 7.83
N VAL A 187 2.26 8.19 6.62
CA VAL A 187 1.93 9.06 5.49
C VAL A 187 0.53 8.80 4.99
N PHE A 188 -0.29 9.84 4.92
CA PHE A 188 -1.62 9.76 4.31
C PHE A 188 -1.63 10.39 2.91
N THR A 189 -1.74 9.53 1.89
CA THR A 189 -1.54 9.89 0.49
C THR A 189 -2.79 10.42 -0.20
N ASN A 190 -3.98 10.12 0.31
CA ASN A 190 -5.21 10.53 -0.34
C ASN A 190 -5.44 12.06 -0.17
N PRO A 191 -5.61 12.82 -1.26
CA PRO A 191 -5.81 14.28 -1.17
C PRO A 191 -7.12 14.67 -0.48
N GLU A 192 -8.15 13.82 -0.53
CA GLU A 192 -9.44 14.01 0.14
C GLU A 192 -9.41 13.65 1.63
N THR A 193 -8.27 13.21 2.16
CA THR A 193 -8.13 13.02 3.62
C THR A 193 -8.11 14.38 4.31
N ILE A 194 -8.75 14.52 5.45
CA ILE A 194 -8.56 15.66 6.36
C ILE A 194 -7.96 15.09 7.65
N LEU A 195 -6.81 15.62 8.09
CA LEU A 195 -6.00 15.02 9.16
C LEU A 195 -6.08 15.83 10.45
N HIS A 196 -6.66 15.25 11.50
CA HIS A 196 -6.67 15.78 12.86
C HIS A 196 -5.86 14.86 13.79
N THR A 197 -4.55 14.82 13.56
CA THR A 197 -3.67 13.78 14.13
C THR A 197 -2.51 14.35 14.96
N ASN A 198 -2.63 15.59 15.44
CA ASN A 198 -1.56 16.29 16.17
C ASN A 198 -1.12 15.58 17.46
N LYS A 199 -2.02 14.77 18.04
CA LYS A 199 -1.76 13.97 19.25
C LYS A 199 -1.19 12.57 18.96
N SER A 200 -0.98 12.22 17.69
CA SER A 200 -0.46 10.91 17.31
C SER A 200 0.96 10.69 17.86
N PRO A 201 1.30 9.49 18.36
CA PRO A 201 2.64 9.20 18.85
C PRO A 201 3.68 9.12 17.72
N VAL A 202 3.22 8.91 16.47
CA VAL A 202 4.05 8.87 15.27
C VAL A 202 3.82 10.13 14.45
N LYS A 203 4.88 10.66 13.83
CA LYS A 203 4.75 11.83 12.96
C LYS A 203 3.91 11.50 11.73
N VAL A 204 2.77 12.17 11.61
CA VAL A 204 1.87 12.07 10.46
C VAL A 204 2.20 13.13 9.42
N LEU A 205 2.34 12.73 8.16
CA LEU A 205 2.77 13.59 7.05
C LEU A 205 1.93 13.38 5.79
N ARG A 206 1.97 14.37 4.90
CA ARG A 206 1.60 14.26 3.48
C ARG A 206 2.79 13.86 2.63
N PRO A 207 2.59 13.28 1.43
CA PRO A 207 3.69 12.83 0.57
C PRO A 207 4.77 13.90 0.33
N ASN A 208 4.37 15.12 0.00
CA ASN A 208 5.30 16.23 -0.26
C ASN A 208 6.07 16.70 1.00
N GLN A 209 5.57 16.38 2.20
CA GLN A 209 6.22 16.76 3.45
C GLN A 209 7.29 15.73 3.87
N VAL A 210 7.27 14.51 3.33
CA VAL A 210 8.16 13.43 3.75
C VAL A 210 9.64 13.76 3.50
N PRO A 211 10.06 14.17 2.29
CA PRO A 211 11.48 14.48 2.05
C PRO A 211 11.93 15.68 2.89
N ILE A 212 11.08 16.70 3.02
CA ILE A 212 11.34 17.90 3.82
C ILE A 212 11.58 17.52 5.28
N TYR A 213 10.75 16.64 5.84
CA TYR A 213 10.88 16.20 7.23
C TYR A 213 12.17 15.41 7.44
N ILE A 214 12.48 14.46 6.55
CA ILE A 214 13.71 13.64 6.62
C ILE A 214 14.96 14.51 6.59
N LEU A 215 15.01 15.50 5.69
CA LEU A 215 16.15 16.42 5.56
C LEU A 215 16.30 17.37 6.75
N LYS A 216 15.18 17.82 7.33
CA LYS A 216 15.20 18.73 8.49
C LYS A 216 15.35 18.01 9.83
N HIS A 217 15.24 16.68 9.87
CA HIS A 217 15.38 15.91 11.10
C HIS A 217 16.79 16.10 11.68
N ARG A 218 16.86 16.48 12.97
CA ARG A 218 18.13 16.70 13.68
C ARG A 218 18.31 15.58 14.72
N PRO A 219 19.03 14.50 14.38
CA PRO A 219 19.32 13.46 15.36
C PRO A 219 20.32 13.99 16.40
N LYS A 220 20.33 13.38 17.60
CA LYS A 220 21.36 13.67 18.62
C LYS A 220 22.77 13.43 18.08
N GLU A 221 22.92 12.42 17.22
CA GLU A 221 24.15 12.05 16.54
C GLU A 221 23.83 11.72 15.08
N LYS A 222 24.51 12.39 14.14
CA LYS A 222 24.34 12.10 12.71
C LYS A 222 25.01 10.78 12.36
N LEU A 223 24.45 10.06 11.40
CA LEU A 223 25.09 8.86 10.85
C LEU A 223 26.24 9.28 9.94
N SER A 224 27.44 8.71 10.16
CA SER A 224 28.56 8.86 9.24
C SER A 224 28.22 8.24 7.88
N LEU A 225 28.83 8.74 6.81
CA LEU A 225 28.61 8.18 5.46
C LEU A 225 29.00 6.70 5.38
N GLU A 226 30.02 6.29 6.13
CA GLU A 226 30.40 4.88 6.26
C GLU A 226 29.27 4.04 6.89
N LYS A 227 28.68 4.52 8.00
CA LYS A 227 27.57 3.84 8.67
C LYS A 227 26.34 3.74 7.75
N VAL A 228 26.03 4.82 7.01
CA VAL A 228 24.99 4.84 5.97
C VAL A 228 25.27 3.81 4.87
N ALA A 229 26.50 3.72 4.37
CA ALA A 229 26.90 2.78 3.33
C ALA A 229 26.76 1.32 3.80
N ARG A 230 27.19 1.02 5.04
CA ARG A 230 27.11 -0.32 5.64
C ARG A 230 25.66 -0.77 5.87
N ILE A 231 24.81 0.10 6.42
CA ILE A 231 23.37 -0.18 6.54
C ILE A 231 22.77 -0.41 5.15
N GLY A 232 23.10 0.44 4.17
CA GLY A 232 22.63 0.27 2.80
C GLY A 232 23.05 -1.06 2.15
N LEU A 233 24.23 -1.58 2.46
CA LEU A 233 24.69 -2.89 2.00
C LEU A 233 23.88 -4.04 2.60
N VAL A 234 23.55 -3.97 3.89
CA VAL A 234 22.64 -4.92 4.54
C VAL A 234 21.29 -4.90 3.84
N MET A 235 20.69 -3.71 3.65
CA MET A 235 19.39 -3.57 3.00
C MET A 235 19.37 -4.15 1.58
N ARG A 236 20.40 -3.88 0.75
CA ARG A 236 20.52 -4.48 -0.59
C ARG A 236 20.59 -6.00 -0.55
N LYS A 237 21.36 -6.56 0.39
CA LYS A 237 21.46 -8.02 0.58
C LYS A 237 20.12 -8.62 1.00
N THR A 238 19.39 -7.96 1.88
CA THR A 238 18.05 -8.36 2.32
C THR A 238 17.06 -8.41 1.15
N MET A 239 17.02 -7.37 0.31
CA MET A 239 16.12 -7.32 -0.85
C MET A 239 16.41 -8.43 -1.87
N ARG A 240 17.69 -8.81 -2.06
CA ARG A 240 18.05 -9.93 -2.95
C ARG A 240 17.56 -11.28 -2.41
N ARG A 241 17.61 -11.47 -1.09
CA ARG A 241 17.16 -12.71 -0.44
C ARG A 241 15.64 -12.87 -0.42
N GLY A 242 14.89 -11.77 -0.37
CA GLY A 242 13.43 -11.81 -0.44
C GLY A 242 12.87 -12.00 -1.85
N ALA A 243 13.70 -11.83 -2.88
CA ALA A 243 13.31 -12.01 -4.29
C ALA A 243 13.63 -13.40 -4.85
N ALA A 244 14.30 -14.26 -4.07
CA ALA A 244 14.65 -15.64 -4.39
C ALA A 244 13.72 -16.59 -3.63
#